data_AF-A0A975HH45-F1
#
_entry.id   AF-A0A975HH45-F1
#
_cell.length_a   1.000
_cell.length_b   1.000
_cell.length_c   1.000
_cell.angle_alpha   90.00
_cell.angle_beta   90.00
_cell.angle_gamma   90.00
#
_symmetry.space_group_name_H-M   'P 1'
#
loop_
_entity.id
_entity.type
_entity.pdbx_description
1 polymer ?
#
loop_
_entity_poly.entity_id
_entity_poly.type
_entity_poly.pdbx_seq_one_letter_code
_entity_poly.pdbx_strand_id
1 'polypeptide(L)'
;MIDYPIFITLWVIVFLFMYLNRSADVNGPDHIFKEEGDMVYFKDVPIRRIFNLPGKPIEKTDVSKIIYGDGRLQLVTGQHGVVDVWVPKKVFDAVLTRSFELFPVAERVEQN
;
A
#
# COMPACT_ATOMS: atom_id res chain seq x y z
N MET A 1 -40.70 2.77 4.12
CA MET A 1 -40.27 1.44 4.60
C MET A 1 -38.95 1.17 3.92
N ILE A 2 -37.83 1.09 4.65
CA ILE A 2 -36.54 0.77 4.02
C ILE A 2 -36.68 -0.64 3.47
N ASP A 3 -36.47 -0.82 2.17
CA ASP A 3 -36.44 -2.15 1.56
C ASP A 3 -35.32 -2.95 2.22
N TYR A 4 -35.71 -3.93 3.05
CA TYR A 4 -34.79 -4.84 3.74
C TYR A 4 -33.73 -5.45 2.81
N PRO A 5 -34.01 -5.78 1.52
CA PRO A 5 -32.98 -6.22 0.58
C PRO A 5 -31.87 -5.19 0.35
N ILE A 6 -32.22 -3.90 0.24
CA ILE A 6 -31.25 -2.81 0.04
C ILE A 6 -30.39 -2.67 1.29
N PHE A 7 -31.01 -2.71 2.47
CA PHE A 7 -30.29 -2.62 3.75
C PHE A 7 -29.30 -3.77 3.92
N ILE A 8 -29.73 -5.02 3.71
CA ILE A 8 -28.87 -6.20 3.83
C ILE A 8 -27.72 -6.14 2.83
N THR A 9 -28.00 -5.78 1.57
CA THR A 9 -26.97 -5.67 0.52
C THR A 9 -25.90 -4.64 0.89
N LEU A 10 -26.32 -3.50 1.44
CA LEU A 10 -25.40 -2.44 1.86
C LEU A 10 -24.49 -2.91 3.00
N TRP A 11 -25.02 -3.64 3.97
CA TRP A 11 -24.19 -4.25 5.03
C TRP A 11 -23.21 -5.29 4.50
N VAL A 12 -23.61 -6.14 3.56
CA VAL A 12 -22.72 -7.11 2.93
C VAL A 12 -21.55 -6.40 2.24
N ILE A 13 -21.81 -5.31 1.51
CA ILE A 13 -20.76 -4.50 0.87
C ILE A 13 -19.81 -3.90 1.92
N VAL A 14 -20.35 -3.35 3.01
CA VAL A 14 -19.54 -2.77 4.09
C VAL A 14 -18.67 -3.85 4.77
N PHE A 15 -19.23 -5.02 5.05
CA PHE A 15 -18.48 -6.15 5.62
C PHE A 15 -17.38 -6.63 4.68
N LEU A 16 -17.66 -6.70 3.38
CA LEU A 16 -16.67 -7.05 2.36
C LEU A 16 -15.53 -6.02 2.35
N PHE A 17 -15.84 -4.72 2.34
CA PHE A 17 -14.84 -3.65 2.42
C PHE A 17 -14.01 -3.71 3.70
N MET A 18 -14.64 -3.95 4.85
CA MET A 18 -13.93 -4.11 6.13
C MET A 18 -12.98 -5.31 6.11
N TYR A 19 -13.43 -6.44 5.55
CA TYR A 19 -12.61 -7.64 5.42
C TYR A 19 -11.41 -7.39 4.50
N LEU A 20 -11.63 -6.83 3.31
CA LEU A 20 -10.58 -6.55 2.34
C LEU A 20 -9.54 -5.52 2.84
N ASN A 21 -9.99 -4.46 3.52
CA ASN A 21 -9.08 -3.47 4.12
C ASN A 21 -8.27 -4.03 5.30
N ARG A 22 -8.74 -5.10 5.94
CA ARG A 22 -8.04 -5.73 7.08
C ARG A 22 -7.25 -6.97 6.68
N SER A 23 -7.49 -7.51 5.48
CA SER A 23 -6.85 -8.73 5.01
C SER A 23 -5.37 -8.49 4.71
N ALA A 24 -4.52 -9.32 5.32
CA ALA A 24 -3.09 -9.36 5.01
C ALA A 24 -2.80 -9.93 3.62
N ASP A 25 -3.75 -10.70 3.07
CA ASP A 25 -3.63 -11.30 1.73
C ASP A 25 -3.74 -10.22 0.63
N VAL A 26 -4.51 -9.16 0.88
CA VAL A 26 -4.67 -8.04 -0.07
C VAL A 26 -3.67 -6.92 0.19
N ASN A 27 -3.28 -6.72 1.45
CA ASN A 27 -2.41 -5.62 1.87
C ASN A 27 -0.99 -6.07 2.25
N GLY A 28 -0.63 -7.30 1.87
CA GLY A 28 0.70 -7.84 2.11
C GLY A 28 1.78 -7.10 1.30
N PRO A 29 3.05 -7.20 1.72
CA PRO A 29 4.17 -6.55 1.05
C PRO A 29 4.25 -6.88 -0.44
N ASP A 30 4.07 -8.14 -0.82
CA ASP A 30 4.17 -8.60 -2.21
C ASP A 30 3.03 -8.11 -3.11
N HIS A 31 1.90 -7.73 -2.52
CA HIS A 31 0.77 -7.15 -3.24
C HIS A 31 0.87 -5.62 -3.35
N ILE A 32 1.61 -4.99 -2.43
CA ILE A 32 1.89 -3.55 -2.41
C ILE A 32 3.06 -3.21 -3.33
N PHE A 33 4.13 -4.00 -3.22
CA PHE A 33 5.35 -3.88 -4.01
C PHE A 33 5.45 -5.06 -4.95
N LYS A 34 5.38 -4.78 -6.25
CA LYS A 34 5.66 -5.77 -7.27
C LYS A 34 6.99 -5.43 -7.93
N GLU A 35 8.00 -6.24 -7.69
CA GLU A 35 9.30 -6.10 -8.34
C GLU A 35 9.27 -6.62 -9.77
N GLU A 36 9.75 -5.81 -10.70
CA GLU A 36 10.03 -6.20 -12.08
C GLU A 36 11.41 -5.64 -12.46
N GLY A 37 12.47 -6.38 -12.11
CA GLY A 37 13.86 -6.00 -12.34
C GLY A 37 14.28 -4.79 -11.49
N ASP A 38 14.66 -3.71 -12.18
CA ASP A 38 15.10 -2.43 -11.58
C ASP A 38 13.93 -1.52 -11.19
N MET A 39 12.72 -1.85 -11.65
CA MET A 39 11.48 -1.15 -11.34
C MET A 39 10.72 -1.85 -10.21
N VAL A 40 10.14 -1.05 -9.32
CA VAL A 40 9.17 -1.49 -8.32
C VAL A 40 7.83 -0.84 -8.66
N TYR A 41 6.85 -1.67 -8.99
CA TYR A 41 5.49 -1.22 -9.21
C TYR A 41 4.75 -1.11 -7.88
N PHE A 42 4.34 0.10 -7.60
CA PHE A 42 3.73 0.49 -6.36
C PHE A 42 2.20 0.57 -6.46
N LYS A 43 1.47 -0.25 -5.70
CA LYS A 43 -0.01 -0.26 -5.68
C LYS A 43 -0.55 0.55 -4.48
N ASP A 44 -0.82 1.82 -4.74
CA ASP A 44 -1.30 2.82 -3.79
C ASP A 44 -2.68 2.51 -3.21
N VAL A 45 -3.63 2.15 -4.06
CA VAL A 45 -5.03 1.93 -3.64
C VAL A 45 -5.39 0.44 -3.48
N PRO A 46 -6.23 0.07 -2.49
CA PRO A 46 -6.67 -1.31 -2.29
C PRO A 46 -7.32 -1.95 -3.52
N ILE A 47 -8.07 -1.16 -4.31
CA ILE A 47 -8.72 -1.63 -5.55
C ILE A 47 -7.66 -2.14 -6.54
N ARG A 48 -6.52 -1.46 -6.71
CA ARG A 48 -5.45 -1.93 -7.60
C ARG A 48 -4.84 -3.24 -7.10
N ARG A 49 -4.78 -3.44 -5.78
CA ARG A 49 -4.27 -4.68 -5.16
C ARG A 49 -5.21 -5.85 -5.45
N ILE A 50 -6.52 -5.65 -5.25
CA ILE A 50 -7.57 -6.67 -5.46
C ILE A 50 -7.67 -7.07 -6.94
N PHE A 51 -7.70 -6.12 -7.86
CA PHE A 51 -7.86 -6.39 -9.29
C PHE A 51 -6.53 -6.60 -10.03
N ASN A 52 -5.41 -6.69 -9.29
CA ASN A 52 -4.06 -6.84 -9.84
C ASN A 52 -3.72 -5.83 -10.97
N LEU A 53 -4.21 -4.60 -10.83
CA LEU A 53 -3.99 -3.54 -11.80
C LEU A 53 -2.54 -3.04 -11.74
N PRO A 54 -1.99 -2.51 -12.85
CA PRO A 54 -0.65 -1.94 -12.85
C PRO A 54 -0.53 -0.82 -11.81
N GLY A 55 0.53 -0.89 -11.01
CA GLY A 55 0.91 0.14 -10.04
C GLY A 55 1.63 1.31 -10.70
N LYS A 56 2.03 2.29 -9.91
CA LYS A 56 2.95 3.34 -10.34
C LYS A 56 4.37 2.77 -10.36
N PRO A 57 5.11 2.85 -11.48
CA PRO A 57 6.51 2.41 -11.51
C PRO A 57 7.38 3.38 -10.70
N ILE A 58 8.31 2.83 -9.93
CA ILE A 58 9.32 3.59 -9.19
C ILE A 58 10.65 2.87 -9.37
N GLU A 59 11.68 3.58 -9.82
CA GLU A 59 13.03 3.03 -9.89
C GLU A 59 13.61 2.87 -8.48
N LYS A 60 14.26 1.73 -8.21
CA LYS A 60 14.89 1.47 -6.90
C LYS A 60 15.91 2.54 -6.50
N THR A 61 16.57 3.14 -7.49
CA THR A 61 17.60 4.17 -7.31
C THR A 61 17.06 5.58 -7.14
N ASP A 62 15.81 5.84 -7.54
CA ASP A 62 15.19 7.18 -7.48
C ASP A 62 14.58 7.50 -6.11
N VAL A 63 14.42 6.49 -5.24
CA VAL A 63 13.92 6.69 -3.88
C VAL A 63 15.02 7.25 -2.99
N SER A 64 14.87 8.53 -2.65
CA SER A 64 15.81 9.26 -1.81
C SER A 64 15.54 9.10 -0.32
N LYS A 65 14.26 9.09 0.08
CA LYS A 65 13.85 8.98 1.49
C LYS A 65 12.61 8.10 1.65
N ILE A 66 12.57 7.37 2.75
CA ILE A 66 11.43 6.60 3.23
C ILE A 66 11.00 7.23 4.55
N ILE A 67 9.85 7.91 4.51
CA ILE A 67 9.22 8.47 5.71
C ILE A 67 8.16 7.48 6.17
N TYR A 68 8.17 7.09 7.44
CA TYR A 68 7.22 6.11 7.96
C TYR A 68 6.67 6.55 9.31
N GLY A 69 5.38 6.35 9.53
CA GLY A 69 4.71 6.71 10.79
C GLY A 69 3.19 6.51 10.71
N ASP A 70 2.55 6.18 11.83
CA ASP A 70 1.08 6.10 11.97
C ASP A 70 0.33 5.22 10.94
N GLY A 71 0.97 4.18 10.41
CA GLY A 71 0.38 3.33 9.36
C GLY A 71 0.42 3.96 7.96
N ARG A 72 1.24 5.00 7.79
CA ARG A 72 1.58 5.62 6.51
C ARG A 72 3.04 5.37 6.21
N LEU A 73 3.31 5.08 4.95
CA LEU A 73 4.65 4.99 4.39
C LEU A 73 4.68 5.98 3.22
N GLN A 74 5.60 6.93 3.24
CA GLN A 74 5.80 7.89 2.16
C GLN A 74 7.17 7.65 1.53
N LEU A 75 7.19 7.52 0.22
CA LEU A 75 8.42 7.39 -0.56
C LEU A 75 8.68 8.71 -1.26
N VAL A 76 9.81 9.35 -0.95
CA VAL A 76 10.22 10.61 -1.60
C VAL A 76 11.14 10.27 -2.76
N THR A 77 10.60 10.46 -3.96
CA THR A 77 11.28 10.20 -5.23
C THR A 77 11.74 11.51 -5.87
N GLY A 78 12.86 11.49 -6.59
CA GLY A 78 13.35 12.67 -7.30
C GLY A 78 12.47 13.03 -8.50
N GLN A 79 11.98 12.04 -9.22
CA GLN A 79 11.22 12.25 -10.46
C GLN A 79 9.70 12.38 -10.27
N HIS A 80 9.13 11.67 -9.30
CA HIS A 80 7.68 11.53 -9.14
C HIS A 80 7.13 12.22 -7.87
N GLY A 81 7.98 12.93 -7.13
CA GLY A 81 7.62 13.60 -5.88
C GLY A 81 7.38 12.61 -4.73
N VAL A 82 6.37 12.89 -3.90
CA VAL A 82 6.03 12.08 -2.72
C VAL A 82 4.94 11.07 -3.07
N VAL A 83 5.21 9.79 -2.82
CA VAL A 83 4.24 8.69 -2.99
C VAL A 83 3.77 8.24 -1.63
N ASP A 84 2.49 8.51 -1.34
CA ASP A 84 1.85 8.09 -0.11
C ASP A 84 1.26 6.68 -0.20
N VAL A 85 1.55 5.88 0.81
CA VAL A 85 1.07 4.53 0.96
C VAL A 85 0.29 4.38 2.24
N TRP A 86 -0.96 3.97 2.07
CA TRP A 86 -1.80 3.57 3.19
C TRP A 86 -1.68 2.09 3.41
N VAL A 87 -1.21 1.73 4.60
CA VAL A 87 -0.97 0.35 5.00
C VAL A 87 -1.70 0.09 6.32
N PRO A 88 -2.50 -0.99 6.42
CA PRO A 88 -3.09 -1.37 7.70
C PRO A 88 -1.98 -1.69 8.72
N LYS A 89 -2.14 -1.21 9.97
CA LYS A 89 -1.17 -1.42 11.07
C LYS A 89 -0.72 -2.88 11.24
N LYS A 90 -1.59 -3.84 10.95
CA LYS A 90 -1.30 -5.28 11.04
C LYS A 90 -0.18 -5.77 10.10
N VAL A 91 -0.02 -5.14 8.94
CA VAL A 91 0.95 -5.53 7.91
C VAL A 91 2.03 -4.46 7.73
N PHE A 92 1.94 -3.36 8.48
CA PHE A 92 2.86 -2.23 8.38
C PHE A 92 4.31 -2.64 8.56
N ASP A 93 4.63 -3.42 9.61
CA ASP A 93 6.01 -3.82 9.90
C ASP A 93 6.61 -4.68 8.78
N ALA A 94 5.81 -5.57 8.19
CA ALA A 94 6.23 -6.41 7.07
C ALA A 94 6.46 -5.57 5.80
N VAL A 95 5.57 -4.62 5.53
CA VAL A 95 5.67 -3.69 4.39
C VAL A 95 6.87 -2.75 4.57
N LEU A 96 7.12 -2.28 5.78
CA LEU A 96 8.26 -1.42 6.12
C LEU A 96 9.58 -2.18 5.93
N THR A 97 9.68 -3.38 6.47
CA THR A 97 10.85 -4.26 6.31
C THR A 97 11.14 -4.49 4.83
N ARG A 98 10.10 -4.83 4.04
CA ARG A 98 10.23 -5.02 2.61
C ARG A 98 10.68 -3.76 1.88
N SER A 99 10.18 -2.59 2.29
CA SER A 99 10.59 -1.31 1.71
C SER A 99 12.08 -1.04 1.91
N PHE A 100 12.64 -1.40 3.06
CA PHE A 100 14.07 -1.24 3.33
C PHE A 100 14.94 -2.19 2.51
N GLU A 101 14.45 -3.40 2.20
CA GLU A 101 15.12 -4.33 1.29
C GLU A 101 15.11 -3.83 -0.15
N LEU A 102 13.98 -3.24 -0.58
CA LEU A 102 13.77 -2.75 -1.94
C LEU A 102 14.58 -1.50 -2.26
N PHE A 103 14.73 -0.61 -1.27
CA PHE A 103 15.34 0.71 -1.44
C PHE A 103 16.50 0.89 -0.44
N PRO A 104 17.62 0.17 -0.62
CA PRO A 104 18.72 0.18 0.35
C PRO A 104 19.46 1.52 0.42
N VAL A 105 19.34 2.36 -0.61
CA VAL A 105 20.02 3.66 -0.74
C VAL A 105 19.23 4.79 -0.05
N ALA A 106 17.95 4.57 0.27
CA ALA A 106 17.08 5.60 0.78
C ALA A 106 17.32 5.93 2.27
N GLU A 107 17.25 7.21 2.62
CA GLU A 107 17.31 7.68 4.00
C GLU A 107 16.03 7.29 4.76
N ARG A 108 16.17 6.79 6.00
CA ARG A 108 15.05 6.33 6.82
C ARG A 108 14.67 7.43 7.81
N VAL A 109 13.42 7.91 7.73
CA VAL A 109 12.92 8.99 8.58
C VAL A 109 11.65 8.53 9.28
N GLU A 110 11.70 8.43 10.60
CA GLU A 110 10.52 8.14 11.41
C GLU A 110 9.74 9.44 11.67
N GLN A 111 8.44 9.42 11.38
CA GLN A 111 7.54 10.53 11.65
C GLN A 111 6.93 10.34 13.05
N ASN A 112 7.37 11.16 14.01
CA ASN A 112 6.81 11.28 15.36
C ASN A 112 5.44 11.96 15.37
#